data_AF-A0A2V9M3U2-F1
#
_entry.id   AF-A0A2V9M3U2-F1
#
_cell.length_a   1.000
_cell.length_b   1.000
_cell.length_c   1.000
_cell.angle_alpha   90.00
_cell.angle_beta   90.00
_cell.angle_gamma   90.00
#
_symmetry.space_group_name_H-M   'P 1'
#
loop_
_entity.id
_entity.type
_entity.pdbx_description
1 polymer ?
#
loop_
_entity_poly.entity_id
_entity_poly.type
_entity_poly.pdbx_seq_one_letter_code
_entity_poly.pdbx_strand_id
1 'polypeptide(L)'
;MKKENARTAVLALGVVLADVSGEISQDTTWTFSGSPYIITGDVTVNGGYTLTIEPGVSAKFEAATRLIILGKLVAKGTDTDRILFTSNDPAPTKGSWGGIVAPGAASIRFATIEHADSGLSAAGGFFDGPFPHVTISDSLLRNNTRGFAYDAYVES
;
A
#
# COMPACT_ATOMS: atom_id res chain seq x y z
N MET A 1 -0.32 54.25 -21.01
CA MET A 1 0.74 53.66 -20.15
C MET A 1 0.09 53.03 -18.91
N LYS A 2 -0.17 51.72 -18.94
CA LYS A 2 -0.49 50.94 -17.74
C LYS A 2 0.71 50.01 -17.53
N LYS A 3 1.36 50.14 -16.38
CA LYS A 3 2.46 49.25 -15.97
C LYS A 3 1.84 47.94 -15.51
N GLU A 4 2.07 46.86 -16.25
CA GLU A 4 1.81 45.50 -15.79
C GLU A 4 2.92 45.11 -14.81
N ASN A 5 2.55 44.91 -13.54
CA ASN A 5 3.44 44.35 -12.55
C ASN A 5 3.38 42.82 -12.68
N ALA A 6 4.43 42.24 -13.25
CA ALA A 6 4.68 40.81 -13.21
C ALA A 6 4.72 40.34 -11.74
N ARG A 7 3.73 39.54 -11.33
CA ARG A 7 3.82 38.73 -10.12
C ARG A 7 4.25 37.33 -10.53
N THR A 8 5.51 37.04 -10.23
CA THR A 8 6.20 35.76 -10.20
C THR A 8 5.27 34.54 -10.16
N ALA A 9 5.29 33.73 -11.21
CA ALA A 9 4.82 32.36 -11.14
C ALA A 9 5.82 31.55 -10.31
N VAL A 10 5.45 31.18 -9.10
CA VAL A 10 6.16 30.14 -8.35
C VAL A 10 5.69 28.81 -8.92
N LEU A 11 6.49 28.19 -9.80
CA LEU A 11 6.33 26.78 -10.14
C LEU A 11 6.70 25.98 -8.89
N ALA A 12 5.71 25.71 -8.04
CA ALA A 12 5.84 24.57 -7.14
C ALA A 12 5.83 23.33 -8.03
N LEU A 13 6.97 22.65 -8.17
CA LEU A 13 7.00 21.22 -8.48
C LEU A 13 6.41 20.49 -7.26
N GLY A 14 5.10 20.70 -7.04
CA GLY A 14 4.35 20.05 -5.99
C GLY A 14 4.07 18.64 -6.46
N VAL A 15 4.77 17.68 -5.88
CA VAL A 15 4.21 16.34 -5.73
C VAL A 15 2.88 16.55 -5.02
N VAL A 16 1.76 16.38 -5.73
CA VAL A 16 0.46 16.32 -5.08
C VAL A 16 0.53 15.02 -4.28
N LEU A 17 0.65 15.13 -2.96
CA LEU A 17 0.52 13.98 -2.07
C LEU A 17 -0.87 13.39 -2.35
N ALA A 18 -0.87 12.16 -2.86
CA ALA A 18 -2.11 11.44 -3.05
C ALA A 18 -2.50 10.88 -1.68
N ASP A 19 -3.36 11.60 -0.97
CA ASP A 19 -4.01 11.08 0.22
C ASP A 19 -5.01 9.99 -0.23
N VAL A 20 -4.82 8.77 0.26
CA VAL A 20 -5.61 7.60 -0.13
C VAL A 20 -6.30 7.00 1.09
N SER A 21 -7.60 6.76 0.97
CA SER A 21 -8.41 6.05 1.96
C SER A 21 -9.69 5.51 1.30
N GLY A 22 -10.39 4.61 1.97
CA GLY A 22 -11.68 4.10 1.52
C GLY A 22 -11.58 2.94 0.53
N GLU A 23 -12.61 2.77 -0.28
CA GLU A 23 -12.75 1.62 -1.17
C GLU A 23 -12.20 1.87 -2.58
N ILE A 24 -11.48 0.89 -3.10
CA ILE A 24 -11.13 0.77 -4.52
C ILE A 24 -12.17 -0.15 -5.16
N SER A 25 -13.12 0.47 -5.86
CA SER A 25 -14.25 -0.18 -6.54
C SER A 25 -14.11 -0.22 -8.06
N GLN A 26 -12.87 -0.08 -8.56
CA GLN A 26 -12.48 -0.26 -9.96
C GLN A 26 -10.98 -0.56 -10.03
N ASP A 27 -10.53 -1.16 -11.12
CA ASP A 27 -9.09 -1.39 -11.32
C ASP A 27 -8.32 -0.07 -11.21
N THR A 28 -7.31 -0.06 -10.34
CA THR A 28 -6.56 1.13 -9.97
C THR A 28 -5.07 0.85 -10.04
N THR A 29 -4.30 1.83 -10.52
CA THR A 29 -2.85 1.75 -10.56
C THR A 29 -2.25 2.87 -9.71
N TRP A 30 -1.40 2.50 -8.75
CA TRP A 30 -0.50 3.43 -8.08
C TRP A 30 0.79 3.51 -8.90
N THR A 31 1.02 4.68 -9.49
CA THR A 31 2.12 4.92 -10.42
C THR A 31 3.31 5.54 -9.71
N PHE A 32 4.51 5.35 -10.27
CA PHE A 32 5.72 5.97 -9.73
C PHE A 32 5.60 7.50 -9.66
N SER A 33 4.99 8.12 -10.68
CA SER A 33 4.78 9.58 -10.73
C SER A 33 3.84 10.12 -9.66
N GLY A 34 2.97 9.28 -9.10
CA GLY A 34 2.07 9.64 -8.00
C GLY A 34 2.66 9.40 -6.61
N SER A 35 3.89 8.86 -6.54
CA SER A 35 4.54 8.52 -5.28
C SER A 35 5.12 9.76 -4.57
N PRO A 36 5.07 9.85 -3.22
CA PRO A 36 4.49 8.87 -2.31
C PRO A 36 2.96 8.96 -2.22
N TYR A 37 2.33 7.81 -2.05
CA TYR A 37 0.94 7.70 -1.63
C TYR A 37 0.89 7.75 -0.10
N ILE A 38 0.08 8.65 0.45
CA ILE A 38 -0.11 8.78 1.90
C ILE A 38 -1.46 8.14 2.24
N ILE A 39 -1.43 7.04 2.97
CA ILE A 39 -2.62 6.27 3.33
C ILE A 39 -3.12 6.80 4.66
N THR A 40 -4.18 7.60 4.61
CA THR A 40 -4.73 8.34 5.76
C THR A 40 -5.87 7.62 6.47
N GLY A 41 -6.35 6.52 5.87
CA GLY A 41 -7.34 5.60 6.44
C GLY A 41 -7.17 4.22 5.82
N ASP A 42 -7.93 3.23 6.28
CA ASP A 42 -7.93 1.91 5.64
C ASP A 42 -8.24 2.04 4.14
N VAL A 43 -7.47 1.32 3.33
CA VAL A 43 -7.72 1.19 1.88
C VAL A 43 -8.17 -0.23 1.60
N THR A 44 -9.37 -0.40 1.08
CA THR A 44 -9.94 -1.71 0.77
C THR A 44 -10.06 -1.90 -0.73
N VAL A 45 -9.34 -2.88 -1.29
CA VAL A 45 -9.52 -3.32 -2.66
C VAL A 45 -10.69 -4.31 -2.68
N ASN A 46 -11.83 -3.87 -3.21
CA ASN A 46 -13.04 -4.69 -3.25
C ASN A 46 -12.87 -5.91 -4.15
N GLY A 47 -13.66 -6.95 -3.87
CA GLY A 47 -13.71 -8.17 -4.69
C GLY A 47 -13.98 -7.85 -6.17
N GLY A 48 -13.28 -8.54 -7.07
CA GLY A 48 -13.39 -8.33 -8.51
C GLY A 48 -12.48 -7.24 -9.09
N TYR A 49 -11.82 -6.44 -8.25
CA TYR A 49 -10.91 -5.37 -8.69
C TYR A 49 -9.45 -5.64 -8.35
N THR A 50 -8.57 -5.02 -9.12
CA THR A 50 -7.11 -5.12 -8.96
C THR A 50 -6.51 -3.77 -8.59
N LEU A 51 -5.72 -3.75 -7.52
CA LEU A 51 -4.74 -2.70 -7.27
C LEU A 51 -3.39 -3.15 -7.85
N THR A 52 -2.89 -2.40 -8.83
CA THR A 52 -1.54 -2.55 -9.38
C THR A 52 -0.63 -1.48 -8.80
N ILE A 53 0.54 -1.85 -8.33
CA ILE A 53 1.55 -0.92 -7.79
C ILE A 53 2.81 -1.06 -8.63
N GLU A 54 3.21 0.04 -9.27
CA GLU A 54 4.39 0.11 -10.14
C GLU A 54 5.71 0.02 -9.34
N PRO A 55 6.81 -0.40 -9.99
CA PRO A 55 8.15 -0.33 -9.40
C PRO A 55 8.49 1.06 -8.83
N GLY A 56 9.24 1.08 -7.73
CA GLY A 56 9.70 2.31 -7.07
C GLY A 56 8.63 3.07 -6.26
N VAL A 57 7.37 2.64 -6.27
CA VAL A 57 6.31 3.30 -5.50
C VAL A 57 6.55 3.15 -4.00
N SER A 58 6.46 4.26 -3.27
CA SER A 58 6.34 4.33 -1.83
C SER A 58 4.88 4.57 -1.41
N ALA A 59 4.35 3.67 -0.57
CA ALA A 59 3.08 3.77 0.12
C ALA A 59 3.34 3.95 1.63
N LYS A 60 2.92 5.08 2.19
CA LYS A 60 3.18 5.47 3.58
C LYS A 60 1.89 5.51 4.38
N PHE A 61 1.81 4.72 5.44
CA PHE A 61 0.60 4.48 6.21
C PHE A 61 0.59 5.29 7.51
N GLU A 62 -0.48 6.05 7.71
CA GLU A 62 -0.77 6.69 9.00
C GLU A 62 -1.07 5.62 10.08
N ALA A 63 -1.02 6.05 11.34
CA ALA A 63 -1.25 5.18 12.48
C ALA A 63 -2.59 4.41 12.38
N ALA A 64 -2.56 3.13 12.75
CA ALA A 64 -3.72 2.23 12.75
C ALA A 64 -4.41 2.01 11.38
N THR A 65 -3.77 2.37 10.26
CA THR A 65 -4.30 2.11 8.91
C THR A 65 -3.79 0.79 8.33
N ARG A 66 -4.58 0.20 7.42
CA ARG A 66 -4.30 -1.07 6.74
C ARG A 66 -4.53 -0.96 5.24
N LEU A 67 -3.84 -1.81 4.49
CA LEU A 67 -4.20 -2.15 3.12
C LEU A 67 -4.92 -3.50 3.11
N ILE A 68 -6.21 -3.49 2.81
CA ILE A 68 -7.09 -4.67 2.86
C ILE A 68 -7.37 -5.12 1.42
N ILE A 69 -7.03 -6.36 1.09
CA ILE A 69 -7.15 -6.91 -0.27
C ILE A 69 -8.23 -7.98 -0.30
N LEU A 70 -9.49 -7.59 -0.55
CA LEU A 70 -10.57 -8.54 -0.83
C LEU A 70 -10.54 -9.01 -2.29
N GLY A 71 -10.10 -8.13 -3.20
CA GLY A 71 -9.84 -8.43 -4.61
C GLY A 71 -8.42 -8.95 -4.85
N LYS A 72 -7.66 -8.23 -5.67
CA LYS A 72 -6.30 -8.60 -6.06
C LYS A 72 -5.28 -7.48 -5.87
N LEU A 73 -4.13 -7.81 -5.30
CA LEU A 73 -2.95 -6.96 -5.27
C LEU A 73 -1.88 -7.48 -6.24
N VAL A 74 -1.37 -6.61 -7.10
CA VAL A 74 -0.18 -6.85 -7.93
C VAL A 74 0.86 -5.78 -7.62
N ALA A 75 1.84 -6.12 -6.78
CA ALA A 75 2.93 -5.24 -6.40
C ALA A 75 4.25 -5.87 -6.85
N LYS A 76 4.72 -5.52 -8.06
CA LYS A 76 5.90 -6.13 -8.68
C LYS A 76 6.95 -5.05 -8.94
N GLY A 77 7.82 -4.82 -7.97
CA GLY A 77 8.99 -3.98 -8.14
C GLY A 77 10.09 -4.67 -8.95
N THR A 78 11.26 -4.06 -8.97
CA THR A 78 12.50 -4.64 -9.50
C THR A 78 13.57 -4.68 -8.42
N ASP A 79 14.69 -5.35 -8.69
CA ASP A 79 15.84 -5.37 -7.79
C ASP A 79 16.41 -3.96 -7.53
N THR A 80 16.35 -3.07 -8.53
CA THR A 80 16.76 -1.66 -8.43
C THR A 80 15.68 -0.75 -7.87
N ASP A 81 14.41 -0.99 -8.21
CA ASP A 81 13.28 -0.12 -7.92
C ASP A 81 12.22 -0.87 -7.11
N ARG A 82 12.58 -1.12 -5.86
CA ARG A 82 11.72 -1.83 -4.91
C ARG A 82 10.51 -0.99 -4.52
N ILE A 83 9.37 -1.64 -4.34
CA ILE A 83 8.17 -1.02 -3.77
C ILE A 83 8.34 -0.92 -2.25
N LEU A 84 8.02 0.22 -1.65
CA LEU A 84 8.11 0.42 -0.20
C LEU A 84 6.72 0.57 0.42
N PHE A 85 6.39 -0.31 1.36
CA PHE A 85 5.25 -0.15 2.27
C PHE A 85 5.80 0.13 3.67
N THR A 86 5.52 1.31 4.22
CA THR A 86 6.09 1.75 5.50
C THR A 86 5.14 2.71 6.23
N SER A 87 5.45 3.06 7.46
CA SER A 87 4.68 4.08 8.20
C SER A 87 4.99 5.50 7.69
N ASN A 88 4.02 6.40 7.79
CA ASN A 88 4.21 7.84 7.58
C ASN A 88 4.76 8.58 8.82
N ASP A 89 4.92 7.88 9.95
CA ASP A 89 5.53 8.43 11.16
C ASP A 89 7.00 8.81 10.91
N PRO A 90 7.46 10.01 11.30
CA PRO A 90 8.87 10.41 11.19
C PRO A 90 9.84 9.57 12.05
N ALA A 91 9.35 8.85 13.07
CA ALA A 91 10.12 7.96 13.93
C ALA A 91 9.39 6.61 14.10
N PRO A 92 9.26 5.82 13.02
CA PRO A 92 8.39 4.66 13.00
C PRO A 92 8.94 3.54 13.89
N THR A 93 8.03 2.84 14.55
CA THR A 93 8.32 1.65 15.36
C THR A 93 7.57 0.45 14.81
N LYS A 94 7.86 -0.76 15.32
CA LYS A 94 7.10 -1.96 14.94
C LYS A 94 5.64 -1.75 15.34
N GLY A 95 4.71 -2.00 14.43
CA GLY A 95 3.29 -1.76 14.69
C GLY A 95 2.80 -0.33 14.47
N SER A 96 3.62 0.56 13.90
CA SER A 96 3.19 1.94 13.56
C SER A 96 2.07 1.98 12.52
N TRP A 97 1.82 0.90 11.79
CA TRP A 97 0.63 0.71 10.94
C TRP A 97 0.18 -0.75 10.95
N GLY A 98 -1.05 -1.03 10.51
CA GLY A 98 -1.67 -2.35 10.66
C GLY A 98 -1.17 -3.42 9.69
N GLY A 99 -0.54 -3.02 8.59
CA GLY A 99 0.00 -3.95 7.60
C GLY A 99 -0.87 -4.21 6.38
N ILE A 100 -0.45 -5.18 5.57
CA ILE A 100 -1.22 -5.66 4.41
C ILE A 100 -2.02 -6.90 4.84
N VAL A 101 -3.35 -6.80 4.77
CA VAL A 101 -4.26 -7.90 5.08
C VAL A 101 -4.87 -8.39 3.77
N ALA A 102 -4.56 -9.62 3.38
CA ALA A 102 -4.97 -10.19 2.10
C ALA A 102 -5.86 -11.45 2.28
N PRO A 103 -7.18 -11.26 2.49
CA PRO A 103 -8.15 -12.33 2.35
C PRO A 103 -8.36 -12.79 0.89
N GLY A 104 -8.08 -11.91 -0.08
CA GLY A 104 -8.07 -12.19 -1.51
C GLY A 104 -6.69 -12.61 -2.03
N ALA A 105 -6.41 -12.30 -3.29
CA ALA A 105 -5.15 -12.67 -3.94
C ALA A 105 -4.09 -11.56 -3.84
N ALA A 106 -2.83 -11.93 -3.59
CA ALA A 106 -1.73 -10.98 -3.58
C ALA A 106 -0.48 -11.56 -4.25
N SER A 107 0.09 -10.84 -5.21
CA SER A 107 1.39 -11.16 -5.81
C SER A 107 2.34 -10.01 -5.53
N ILE A 108 3.27 -10.25 -4.61
CA ILE A 108 4.24 -9.27 -4.13
C ILE A 108 5.65 -9.74 -4.51
N ARG A 109 6.40 -8.90 -5.22
CA ARG A 109 7.79 -9.21 -5.60
C ARG A 109 8.64 -7.95 -5.55
N PHE A 110 9.88 -8.10 -5.07
CA PHE A 110 10.81 -6.97 -4.90
C PHE A 110 10.21 -5.82 -4.10
N ALA A 111 9.53 -6.14 -2.99
CA ALA A 111 8.98 -5.15 -2.08
C ALA A 111 9.76 -5.11 -0.75
N THR A 112 9.71 -3.99 -0.07
CA THR A 112 10.10 -3.83 1.33
C THR A 112 8.86 -3.48 2.13
N ILE A 113 8.50 -4.32 3.10
CA ILE A 113 7.38 -4.08 4.02
C ILE A 113 7.96 -3.93 5.41
N GLU A 114 7.81 -2.75 6.01
CA GLU A 114 8.42 -2.42 7.29
C GLU A 114 7.55 -1.58 8.22
N HIS A 115 7.83 -1.67 9.52
CA HIS A 115 7.14 -0.94 10.60
C HIS A 115 5.65 -1.26 10.76
N ALA A 116 5.18 -2.34 10.14
CA ALA A 116 3.83 -2.85 10.30
C ALA A 116 3.68 -3.64 11.60
N ASP A 117 2.44 -3.83 12.05
CA ASP A 117 2.15 -4.87 13.02
C ASP A 117 2.36 -6.23 12.34
N SER A 118 1.56 -6.56 11.34
CA SER A 118 1.77 -7.73 10.50
C SER A 118 2.14 -7.30 9.08
N GLY A 119 3.39 -7.50 8.66
CA GLY A 119 3.84 -7.04 7.33
C GLY A 119 2.93 -7.52 6.20
N LEU A 120 2.69 -8.83 6.17
CA LEU A 120 1.69 -9.45 5.29
C LEU A 120 0.92 -10.50 6.07
N SER A 121 -0.40 -10.33 6.21
CA SER A 121 -1.29 -11.36 6.72
C SER A 121 -2.09 -11.96 5.57
N ALA A 122 -1.95 -13.27 5.35
CA ALA A 122 -2.86 -14.02 4.52
C ALA A 122 -4.06 -14.42 5.39
N ALA A 123 -5.26 -14.04 4.99
CA ALA A 123 -6.47 -14.36 5.73
C ALA A 123 -7.23 -15.49 5.04
N GLY A 124 -7.48 -16.58 5.77
CA GLY A 124 -8.34 -17.67 5.31
C GLY A 124 -9.73 -17.53 5.91
N GLY A 125 -10.76 -17.43 5.07
CA GLY A 125 -12.16 -17.41 5.52
C GLY A 125 -13.16 -17.12 4.39
N PHE A 126 -14.04 -18.08 4.14
CA PHE A 126 -15.35 -18.00 3.46
C PHE A 126 -15.53 -17.32 2.09
N PHE A 127 -14.49 -16.88 1.37
CA PHE A 127 -14.69 -16.49 -0.03
C PHE A 127 -14.86 -17.74 -0.90
N ASP A 128 -16.05 -17.91 -1.47
CA ASP A 128 -16.44 -18.95 -2.43
C ASP A 128 -15.74 -18.72 -3.78
N GLY A 129 -14.40 -18.67 -3.74
CA GLY A 129 -13.51 -18.41 -4.85
C GLY A 129 -12.24 -19.26 -4.74
N PRO A 130 -11.38 -19.31 -5.78
CA PRO A 130 -10.11 -20.01 -5.69
C PRO A 130 -9.34 -19.48 -4.46
N PHE A 131 -8.84 -20.41 -3.63
CA PHE A 131 -8.15 -20.13 -2.37
C PHE A 131 -7.26 -18.87 -2.45
N PRO A 132 -7.13 -18.08 -1.37
CA PRO A 132 -6.26 -16.92 -1.38
C PRO A 132 -4.84 -17.32 -1.81
N HIS A 133 -4.48 -16.98 -3.04
CA HIS A 133 -3.13 -17.19 -3.57
C HIS A 133 -2.31 -15.96 -3.22
N VAL A 134 -1.73 -15.99 -2.02
CA VAL A 134 -0.76 -15.00 -1.56
C VAL A 134 0.64 -15.52 -1.88
N THR A 135 1.34 -14.83 -2.78
CA THR A 135 2.74 -15.11 -3.13
C THR A 135 3.59 -13.89 -2.80
N ILE A 136 4.66 -14.11 -2.05
CA ILE A 136 5.71 -13.12 -1.83
C ILE A 136 7.07 -13.72 -2.16
N SER A 137 7.85 -13.05 -3.00
CA SER A 137 9.20 -13.49 -3.37
C SER A 137 10.14 -12.30 -3.54
N ASP A 138 11.45 -12.54 -3.42
CA ASP A 138 12.51 -11.51 -3.57
C ASP A 138 12.27 -10.23 -2.72
N SER A 139 11.53 -10.37 -1.62
CA SER A 139 11.00 -9.28 -0.81
C SER A 139 11.58 -9.29 0.61
N LEU A 140 11.60 -8.11 1.24
CA LEU A 140 12.11 -7.92 2.58
C LEU A 140 10.96 -7.56 3.51
N LEU A 141 10.78 -8.35 4.56
CA LEU A 141 9.85 -8.08 5.66
C LEU A 141 10.71 -7.85 6.89
N ARG A 142 10.86 -6.60 7.30
CA ARG A 142 11.78 -6.20 8.37
C ARG A 142 11.11 -5.19 9.29
N ASN A 143 11.55 -5.11 10.54
CA ASN A 143 11.01 -4.15 11.50
C ASN A 143 9.47 -4.19 11.63
N ASN A 144 8.85 -5.34 11.37
CA ASN A 144 7.45 -5.57 11.67
C ASN A 144 7.33 -6.29 13.03
N THR A 145 6.17 -6.21 13.68
CA THR A 145 5.90 -7.06 14.85
C THR A 145 5.89 -8.53 14.42
N ARG A 146 5.24 -8.82 13.28
CA ARG A 146 5.20 -10.11 12.59
C ARG A 146 5.58 -9.89 11.12
N GLY A 147 6.46 -10.74 10.58
CA GLY A 147 6.83 -10.66 9.17
C GLY A 147 5.67 -11.09 8.27
N PHE A 148 5.36 -12.38 8.31
CA PHE A 148 4.20 -12.98 7.66
C PHE A 148 3.30 -13.62 8.72
N ALA A 149 1.99 -13.46 8.58
CA ALA A 149 0.98 -14.08 9.42
C ALA A 149 -0.05 -14.83 8.56
N TYR A 150 -0.66 -15.84 9.15
CA TYR A 150 -1.87 -16.46 8.61
C TYR A 150 -2.94 -16.38 9.69
N ASP A 151 -3.97 -15.59 9.44
CA ASP A 151 -5.07 -15.38 10.38
C ASP A 151 -6.34 -16.01 9.82
N ALA A 152 -6.92 -16.97 10.55
CA ALA A 152 -8.27 -17.42 10.25
C ALA A 152 -9.22 -16.29 10.69
N TYR A 153 -9.88 -15.63 9.73
CA TYR A 153 -10.92 -14.66 10.07
C TYR A 153 -12.10 -15.43 10.67
N VAL A 154 -12.26 -15.34 11.98
CA VAL A 154 -13.49 -15.73 12.67
C VAL A 154 -14.19 -14.43 13.03
N GLU A 155 -15.24 -14.06 12.30
CA GLU A 155 -16.10 -12.97 12.76
C GLU A 155 -16.73 -13.41 14.10
N SER A 156 -16.57 -12.58 15.13
CA SER A 156 -17.32 -12.68 16.38
C SER A 156 -18.64 -11.93 16.27
#